data_AF-A0A8R1DEH8-F1
#
_entry.id   AF-A0A8R1DEH8-F1
#
_cell.length_a   1.000
_cell.length_b   1.000
_cell.length_c   1.000
_cell.angle_alpha   90.00
_cell.angle_beta   90.00
_cell.angle_gamma   90.00
#
_symmetry.space_group_name_H-M   'P 1'
#
loop_
_entity.id
_entity.type
_entity.pdbx_description
1 polymer ?
#
loop_
_entity_poly.entity_id
_entity_poly.type
_entity_poly.pdbx_seq_one_letter_code
_entity_poly.pdbx_strand_id
1 'polypeptide(L)'
;MPEMLKNYEKENFNEENTKKPLVEQFPVNFKRAVCIHSTLQFVDLFMQSLLFTHGFSMSSVIPMVQEDEEFAVSKTLRAFEKIRKEFREIFRSRHRNSISEVAIFIGTCPLRSTYSYRIPINLCEAQDSRHDACGDTCAELNDAERRKINRDLFLLRQSASTPEFEKNLCKPNHRMFVFVKGSDEMVGEEIEEE
;
A
#
# COMPACT_ATOMS: atom_id res chain seq x y z
N MET A 1 -5.63 45.22 -19.98
CA MET A 1 -5.35 44.85 -21.39
C MET A 1 -4.48 45.95 -22.00
N PRO A 2 -3.42 45.64 -22.77
CA PRO A 2 -3.43 44.63 -23.82
C PRO A 2 -2.26 43.62 -23.80
N GLU A 3 -2.45 42.63 -24.68
CA GLU A 3 -1.60 41.53 -25.10
C GLU A 3 -0.23 41.97 -25.63
N MET A 4 0.74 41.04 -25.67
CA MET A 4 1.61 40.73 -26.82
C MET A 4 2.90 40.06 -26.35
N LEU A 5 2.97 38.73 -26.43
CA LEU A 5 4.24 38.02 -26.54
C LEU A 5 4.13 36.95 -27.64
N LYS A 6 5.07 37.09 -28.57
CA LYS A 6 5.14 36.53 -29.91
C LYS A 6 5.36 35.02 -29.92
N ASN A 7 4.69 34.36 -30.86
CA ASN A 7 5.08 33.07 -31.45
C ASN A 7 6.38 33.24 -32.26
N TYR A 8 7.31 32.29 -32.13
CA TYR A 8 8.38 31.84 -33.06
C TYR A 8 9.20 30.82 -32.21
N GLU A 9 9.41 29.54 -32.51
CA GLU A 9 9.35 28.71 -33.71
C GLU A 9 9.02 27.24 -33.35
N LYS A 10 8.41 26.54 -34.31
CA LYS A 10 8.19 25.10 -34.31
C LYS A 10 9.50 24.38 -34.61
N GLU A 11 9.94 23.49 -33.73
CA GLU A 11 10.73 22.33 -34.14
C GLU A 11 9.92 21.06 -33.90
N ASN A 12 9.56 20.41 -35.00
CA ASN A 12 8.97 19.09 -35.04
C ASN A 12 10.02 18.07 -34.59
N PHE A 13 9.91 17.56 -33.37
CA PHE A 13 10.43 16.24 -33.04
C PHE A 13 9.25 15.28 -32.89
N ASN A 14 9.02 14.51 -33.96
CA ASN A 14 8.33 13.23 -33.88
C ASN A 14 9.22 12.32 -33.03
N GLU A 15 8.94 12.23 -31.73
CA GLU A 15 9.42 11.14 -30.90
C GLU A 15 8.25 10.24 -30.52
N GLU A 16 8.50 8.96 -30.74
CA GLU A 16 7.56 7.88 -30.69
C GLU A 16 6.85 7.78 -29.34
N ASN A 17 5.60 7.39 -29.46
CA ASN A 17 4.59 7.17 -28.43
C ASN A 17 5.03 6.12 -27.39
N THR A 18 6.01 6.43 -26.56
CA THR A 18 6.29 5.71 -25.32
C THR A 18 5.38 6.28 -24.25
N LYS A 19 4.17 5.71 -24.14
CA LYS A 19 3.27 5.94 -23.01
C LYS A 19 4.04 5.61 -21.72
N LYS A 20 4.66 6.60 -21.09
CA LYS A 20 5.16 6.48 -19.72
C LYS A 20 3.98 5.99 -18.87
N PRO A 21 4.14 4.94 -18.05
CA PRO A 21 3.06 4.53 -17.15
C PRO A 21 2.70 5.74 -16.28
N LEU A 22 1.45 6.19 -16.37
CA LEU A 22 0.92 7.26 -15.54
C LEU A 22 1.02 6.80 -14.09
N VAL A 23 1.96 7.37 -13.34
CA VAL A 23 2.06 7.15 -11.90
C VAL A 23 0.94 7.95 -11.26
N GLU A 24 -0.17 7.29 -10.93
CA GLU A 24 -1.26 7.89 -10.20
C GLU A 24 -0.88 7.98 -8.71
N GLN A 25 -0.86 9.19 -8.17
CA GLN A 25 -0.54 9.44 -6.76
C GLN A 25 -1.83 9.55 -5.95
N PHE A 26 -1.90 8.81 -4.86
CA PHE A 26 -3.02 8.88 -3.92
C PHE A 26 -2.57 9.53 -2.60
N PRO A 27 -2.80 10.84 -2.42
CA PRO A 27 -2.37 11.53 -1.21
C PRO A 27 -3.27 11.15 -0.03
N VAL A 28 -2.69 10.49 0.97
CA VAL A 28 -3.36 10.22 2.24
C VAL A 28 -2.97 11.29 3.25
N ASN A 29 -3.88 12.25 3.45
CA ASN A 29 -3.63 13.38 4.34
C ASN A 29 -4.09 13.08 5.77
N PHE A 30 -3.10 12.94 6.66
CA PHE A 30 -3.28 12.91 8.11
C PHE A 30 -3.17 14.32 8.68
N LYS A 31 -3.98 14.65 9.70
CA LYS A 31 -3.92 15.94 10.38
C LYS A 31 -2.85 16.00 11.49
N ARG A 32 -2.09 14.92 11.65
CA ARG A 32 -1.09 14.70 12.70
C ARG A 32 0.08 13.90 12.13
N ALA A 33 1.16 13.83 12.88
CA ALA A 33 2.27 12.95 12.56
C ALA A 33 1.83 11.47 12.54
N VAL A 34 2.40 10.71 11.62
CA VAL A 34 2.09 9.29 11.39
C VAL A 34 3.20 8.46 12.01
N CYS A 35 2.83 7.62 12.98
CA CYS A 35 3.75 6.70 13.61
C CYS A 35 3.79 5.36 12.87
N ILE A 36 4.74 4.51 13.24
CA ILE A 36 4.86 3.15 12.72
C ILE A 36 3.58 2.32 12.86
N HIS A 37 2.83 2.49 13.96
CA HIS A 37 1.55 1.80 14.18
C HIS A 37 0.47 2.26 13.21
N SER A 38 0.34 3.57 13.01
CA SER A 38 -0.60 4.13 12.04
C SER A 38 -0.26 3.67 10.62
N THR A 39 1.02 3.65 10.27
CA THR A 39 1.50 3.21 8.96
C THR A 39 1.22 1.73 8.75
N LEU A 40 1.52 0.87 9.72
CA LEU A 40 1.21 -0.56 9.66
C LEU A 40 -0.30 -0.79 9.45
N GLN A 41 -1.16 -0.07 10.19
CA GLN A 41 -2.61 -0.15 10.02
C GLN A 41 -3.06 0.36 8.65
N PHE A 42 -2.44 1.41 8.11
CA PHE A 42 -2.72 1.89 6.76
C PHE A 42 -2.35 0.84 5.71
N VAL A 43 -1.16 0.26 5.79
CA VAL A 43 -0.69 -0.79 4.88
C VAL A 43 -1.64 -1.99 4.92
N ASP A 44 -2.10 -2.39 6.11
CA ASP A 44 -3.10 -3.44 6.26
C ASP A 44 -4.42 -3.10 5.56
N LEU A 45 -5.01 -1.92 5.84
CA LEU A 45 -6.24 -1.47 5.17
C LEU A 45 -6.09 -1.41 3.65
N PHE A 46 -4.92 -0.97 3.17
CA PHE A 46 -4.63 -0.90 1.75
C PHE A 46 -4.57 -2.29 1.12
N MET A 47 -3.88 -3.25 1.74
CA MET A 47 -3.85 -4.64 1.26
C MET A 47 -5.26 -5.26 1.26
N GLN A 48 -6.07 -5.04 2.29
CA GLN A 48 -7.46 -5.52 2.31
C GLN A 48 -8.27 -4.94 1.14
N SER A 49 -8.10 -3.64 0.87
CA SER A 49 -8.72 -2.97 -0.28
C SER A 49 -8.24 -3.59 -1.59
N LEU A 50 -6.95 -3.88 -1.74
CA LEU A 50 -6.41 -4.56 -2.93
C LEU A 50 -6.97 -5.98 -3.09
N LEU A 51 -7.07 -6.75 -2.02
CA LEU A 51 -7.65 -8.10 -2.06
C LEU A 51 -9.11 -8.08 -2.53
N PHE A 52 -9.89 -7.11 -2.05
CA PHE A 52 -11.28 -6.94 -2.47
C PHE A 52 -11.39 -6.41 -3.89
N THR A 53 -10.58 -5.40 -4.24
CA THR A 53 -10.65 -4.77 -5.56
C THR A 53 -10.24 -5.75 -6.66
N HIS A 54 -9.11 -6.46 -6.51
CA HIS A 54 -8.60 -7.44 -7.48
C HIS A 54 -9.25 -8.83 -7.39
N GLY A 55 -10.39 -8.94 -6.70
CA GLY A 55 -11.20 -10.17 -6.67
C GLY A 55 -10.55 -11.37 -5.98
N PHE A 56 -9.49 -11.15 -5.17
CA PHE A 56 -8.90 -12.21 -4.33
C PHE A 56 -9.82 -12.60 -3.17
N SER A 57 -10.66 -11.67 -2.72
CA SER A 57 -11.68 -11.89 -1.68
C SER A 57 -13.05 -11.40 -2.16
N MET A 58 -14.08 -12.21 -1.90
CA MET A 58 -15.48 -11.88 -2.22
C MET A 58 -16.10 -10.92 -1.19
N SER A 59 -15.47 -10.76 -0.02
CA SER A 59 -15.90 -9.84 1.04
C SER A 59 -14.75 -8.92 1.44
N SER A 60 -15.06 -7.69 1.85
CA SER A 60 -14.06 -6.83 2.49
C SER A 60 -13.55 -7.53 3.74
N VAL A 61 -12.23 -7.66 3.89
CA VAL A 61 -11.59 -8.26 5.07
C VAL A 61 -11.63 -7.26 6.24
N ILE A 62 -12.79 -6.66 6.51
CA ILE A 62 -13.08 -6.04 7.80
C ILE A 62 -12.99 -7.18 8.81
N PRO A 63 -12.32 -7.01 9.96
CA PRO A 63 -12.11 -8.11 10.90
C PRO A 63 -13.48 -8.65 11.31
N MET A 64 -13.86 -9.77 10.71
CA MET A 64 -14.92 -10.64 11.18
C MET A 64 -14.36 -11.29 12.45
N VAL A 65 -14.33 -10.52 13.53
CA VAL A 65 -14.36 -11.08 14.87
C VAL A 65 -15.83 -11.46 15.10
N GLN A 66 -16.26 -12.50 14.40
CA GLN A 66 -17.39 -13.30 14.85
C GLN A 66 -16.76 -14.63 15.21
N GLU A 67 -16.72 -14.91 16.50
CA GLU A 67 -16.03 -16.05 17.12
C GLU A 67 -16.60 -17.41 16.73
N ASP A 68 -17.67 -17.46 15.94
CA ASP A 68 -18.37 -18.69 15.62
C ASP A 68 -18.63 -18.73 14.12
N GLU A 69 -17.70 -19.32 13.37
CA GLU A 69 -18.01 -20.37 12.39
C GLU A 69 -16.71 -20.79 11.70
N GLU A 70 -16.48 -22.10 11.71
CA GLU A 70 -15.36 -22.81 11.10
C GLU A 70 -15.47 -22.79 9.55
N PHE A 71 -15.75 -21.62 8.98
CA PHE A 71 -15.96 -21.40 7.56
C PHE A 71 -14.60 -21.41 6.87
N ALA A 72 -14.07 -22.61 6.65
CA ALA A 72 -12.92 -22.95 5.81
C ALA A 72 -12.10 -21.71 5.41
N VAL A 73 -11.34 -21.16 6.37
CA VAL A 73 -10.54 -19.94 6.17
C VAL A 73 -9.76 -20.13 4.88
N SER A 74 -10.15 -19.38 3.85
CA SER A 74 -9.66 -19.62 2.49
C SER A 74 -8.14 -19.57 2.51
N LYS A 75 -7.47 -20.35 1.64
CA LYS A 75 -5.99 -20.33 1.57
C LYS A 75 -5.43 -18.90 1.46
N THR A 76 -6.17 -18.01 0.81
CA THR A 76 -5.90 -16.58 0.72
C THR A 76 -5.92 -15.88 2.08
N LEU A 77 -6.94 -16.10 2.91
CA LEU A 77 -7.02 -15.50 4.24
C LEU A 77 -5.91 -15.99 5.17
N ARG A 78 -5.55 -17.28 5.12
CA ARG A 78 -4.41 -17.80 5.90
C ARG A 78 -3.09 -17.17 5.48
N ALA A 79 -2.86 -17.03 4.16
CA ALA A 79 -1.69 -16.35 3.63
C ALA A 79 -1.66 -14.87 4.05
N PHE A 80 -2.81 -14.21 4.06
CA PHE A 80 -2.95 -12.83 4.50
C PHE A 80 -2.64 -12.66 6.00
N GLU A 81 -3.14 -13.54 6.86
CA GLU A 81 -2.78 -13.54 8.28
C GLU A 81 -1.28 -13.80 8.51
N LYS A 82 -0.65 -14.67 7.70
CA LYS A 82 0.81 -14.82 7.74
C LYS A 82 1.51 -13.50 7.40
N ILE A 83 1.13 -12.84 6.31
CA ILE A 83 1.70 -11.53 5.93
C ILE A 83 1.52 -10.50 7.05
N ARG A 84 0.35 -10.47 7.70
CA ARG A 84 0.08 -9.60 8.85
C ARG A 84 1.04 -9.86 10.02
N LYS A 85 1.34 -11.14 10.31
CA LYS A 85 2.29 -11.52 11.37
C LYS A 85 3.70 -11.01 11.03
N GLU A 86 4.20 -11.33 9.84
CA GLU A 86 5.52 -10.89 9.36
C GLU A 86 5.64 -9.36 9.37
N PHE A 87 4.59 -8.65 8.94
CA PHE A 87 4.58 -7.20 8.96
C PHE A 87 4.60 -6.63 10.37
N ARG A 88 3.90 -7.24 11.33
CA ARG A 88 3.98 -6.82 12.74
C ARG A 88 5.39 -7.00 13.27
N GLU A 89 6.06 -8.11 12.96
CA GLU A 89 7.43 -8.40 13.37
C GLU A 89 8.40 -7.38 12.75
N ILE A 90 8.34 -7.19 11.43
CA ILE A 90 9.19 -6.22 10.70
C ILE A 90 8.97 -4.79 11.21
N PHE A 91 7.72 -4.33 11.32
CA PHE A 91 7.42 -2.95 11.73
C PHE A 91 7.68 -2.70 13.22
N ARG A 92 7.70 -3.74 14.06
CA ARG A 92 8.08 -3.64 15.48
C ARG A 92 9.56 -3.97 15.72
N SER A 93 10.27 -4.38 14.69
CA SER A 93 11.68 -4.73 14.78
C SER A 93 12.56 -3.53 15.14
N ARG A 94 13.81 -3.86 15.43
CA ARG A 94 14.85 -2.88 15.71
C ARG A 94 15.13 -1.95 14.53
N HIS A 95 14.92 -2.45 13.32
CA HIS A 95 15.21 -1.79 12.05
C HIS A 95 13.99 -1.12 11.43
N ARG A 96 12.94 -0.84 12.19
CA ARG A 96 11.73 -0.19 11.65
C ARG A 96 12.00 1.14 10.94
N ASN A 97 13.02 1.89 11.37
CA ASN A 97 13.42 3.16 10.76
C ASN A 97 14.20 2.95 9.45
N SER A 98 14.68 1.74 9.22
CA SER A 98 15.32 1.33 7.97
C SER A 98 14.29 1.05 6.87
N ILE A 99 13.01 0.87 7.20
CA ILE A 99 11.92 0.64 6.24
C ILE A 99 11.62 1.93 5.48
N SER A 100 11.73 1.88 4.15
CA SER A 100 11.55 3.04 3.26
C SER A 100 10.32 2.93 2.35
N GLU A 101 9.93 1.72 1.97
CA GLU A 101 8.81 1.50 1.05
C GLU A 101 8.21 0.11 1.25
N VAL A 102 6.89 0.01 1.10
CA VAL A 102 6.21 -1.27 0.87
C VAL A 102 5.75 -1.29 -0.58
N ALA A 103 6.17 -2.29 -1.34
CA ALA A 103 5.81 -2.49 -2.73
C ALA A 103 4.89 -3.71 -2.87
N ILE A 104 3.75 -3.54 -3.53
CA ILE A 104 2.76 -4.58 -3.78
C ILE A 104 2.58 -4.75 -5.27
N PHE A 105 2.76 -5.97 -5.76
CA PHE A 105 2.62 -6.32 -7.17
C PHE A 105 1.49 -7.33 -7.35
N ILE A 106 0.66 -7.12 -8.36
CA ILE A 106 -0.42 -8.05 -8.71
C ILE A 106 -0.24 -8.50 -10.15
N GLY A 107 -0.15 -9.81 -10.36
CA GLY A 107 0.07 -10.40 -11.67
C GLY A 107 0.43 -11.88 -11.58
N THR A 108 0.97 -12.44 -12.67
CA THR A 108 1.41 -13.84 -12.70
C THR A 108 2.77 -14.06 -12.02
N CYS A 109 3.64 -13.05 -12.07
CA CYS A 109 4.91 -13.02 -11.32
C CYS A 109 5.31 -11.58 -10.97
N PRO A 110 6.21 -11.37 -9.98
CA PRO A 110 6.65 -10.04 -9.56
C PRO A 110 7.30 -9.23 -10.68
N LEU A 111 8.07 -9.88 -11.55
CA LEU A 111 8.82 -9.25 -12.65
C LEU A 111 7.93 -8.80 -13.82
N ARG A 112 6.73 -9.38 -13.94
CA ARG A 112 5.74 -9.06 -14.98
C ARG A 112 4.38 -8.81 -14.35
N SER A 113 4.37 -7.93 -13.37
CA SER A 113 3.16 -7.52 -12.67
C SER A 113 2.24 -6.74 -13.60
N THR A 114 0.94 -7.05 -13.56
CA THR A 114 -0.10 -6.27 -14.22
C THR A 114 -0.32 -4.93 -13.50
N TYR A 115 -0.20 -4.94 -12.18
CA TYR A 115 -0.33 -3.76 -11.33
C TYR A 115 0.82 -3.67 -10.34
N SER A 116 1.27 -2.45 -10.07
CA SER A 116 2.29 -2.15 -9.07
C SER A 116 1.82 -0.98 -8.21
N TYR A 117 1.82 -1.20 -6.90
CA TYR A 117 1.49 -0.21 -5.90
C TYR A 117 2.69 0.01 -5.00
N ARG A 118 2.96 1.27 -4.65
CA ARG A 118 4.08 1.64 -3.80
C ARG A 118 3.60 2.53 -2.68
N ILE A 119 3.99 2.20 -1.46
CA ILE A 119 3.65 2.92 -0.25
C ILE A 119 4.95 3.43 0.35
N PRO A 120 5.31 4.71 0.14
CA PRO A 120 6.46 5.29 0.80
C PRO A 120 6.22 5.34 2.31
N ILE A 121 7.21 4.91 3.08
CA ILE A 121 7.14 4.85 4.54
C ILE A 121 7.98 5.99 5.09
N ASN A 122 7.29 7.00 5.64
CA ASN A 122 7.92 8.13 6.33
C ASN A 122 7.42 8.11 7.77
N LEU A 123 8.28 7.68 8.69
CA LEU A 123 7.94 7.59 10.10
C LEU A 123 8.17 8.93 10.80
N CYS A 124 7.33 9.23 11.76
CA CYS A 124 7.58 10.33 12.67
C CYS A 124 8.82 10.06 13.53
N GLU A 125 9.82 10.94 13.42
CA GLU A 125 10.94 11.04 14.35
C GLU A 125 10.62 12.08 15.43
N ALA A 126 9.59 11.84 16.23
CA ALA A 126 9.39 12.69 17.40
C ALA A 126 10.61 12.50 18.33
N GLN A 127 11.13 13.58 18.93
CA GLN A 127 12.38 13.55 19.74
C GLN A 127 12.33 12.58 20.93
N ASP A 128 11.14 12.26 21.38
CA ASP A 128 10.81 11.33 22.45
C ASP A 128 10.56 9.89 21.97
N SER A 129 10.56 9.65 20.65
CA SER A 129 10.42 8.30 20.09
C SER A 129 11.69 7.50 20.37
N ARG A 130 11.55 6.47 21.19
CA ARG A 130 12.61 5.52 21.55
C ARG A 130 12.46 4.24 20.77
N HIS A 131 13.49 3.39 20.85
CA HIS A 131 13.51 2.09 20.22
C HIS A 131 12.35 1.17 20.63
N ASP A 132 11.88 1.29 21.86
CA ASP A 132 10.83 0.47 22.50
C ASP A 132 9.52 1.23 22.70
N ALA A 133 9.54 2.56 22.60
CA ALA A 133 8.40 3.42 22.86
C ALA A 133 8.20 4.45 21.75
N CYS A 134 6.97 4.55 21.32
CA CYS A 134 6.52 5.57 20.40
C CYS A 134 6.42 6.92 21.14
N GLY A 135 6.76 8.04 20.50
CA GLY A 135 6.63 9.37 21.12
C GLY A 135 5.19 9.74 21.50
N ASP A 136 4.99 10.79 22.27
CA ASP A 136 3.69 11.22 22.85
C ASP A 136 2.62 11.52 21.79
N THR A 137 3.02 11.78 20.55
CA THR A 137 2.11 12.01 19.40
C THR A 137 1.79 10.74 18.61
N CYS A 138 2.34 9.60 19.02
CA CYS A 138 2.08 8.30 18.43
C CYS A 138 0.72 7.77 18.87
N ALA A 139 -0.16 7.55 17.90
CA ALA A 139 -1.44 6.93 18.12
C ALA A 139 -1.81 6.05 16.93
N GLU A 140 -2.49 4.94 17.18
CA GLU A 140 -3.14 4.16 16.13
C GLU A 140 -4.10 5.01 15.29
N LEU A 141 -4.48 4.53 14.10
CA LEU A 141 -5.52 5.17 13.31
C LEU A 141 -6.83 5.14 14.10
N ASN A 142 -7.43 6.30 14.31
CA ASN A 142 -8.77 6.37 14.91
C ASN A 142 -9.84 5.97 13.88
N ASP A 143 -11.06 5.72 14.35
CA ASP A 143 -12.16 5.27 13.49
C ASP A 143 -12.50 6.26 12.36
N ALA A 144 -12.38 7.56 12.61
CA ALA A 144 -12.62 8.58 11.60
C ALA A 144 -11.56 8.53 10.50
N GLU A 145 -10.29 8.36 10.85
CA GLU A 145 -9.17 8.16 9.93
C GLU A 145 -9.35 6.88 9.12
N ARG A 146 -9.66 5.75 9.77
CA ARG A 146 -9.90 4.45 9.11
C ARG A 146 -11.05 4.53 8.10
N ARG A 147 -12.19 5.12 8.49
CA ARG A 147 -13.35 5.30 7.60
C ARG A 147 -13.02 6.22 6.42
N LYS A 148 -12.29 7.31 6.66
CA LYS A 148 -11.85 8.23 5.61
C LYS A 148 -10.95 7.50 4.62
N ILE A 149 -9.93 6.78 5.09
CA ILE A 149 -9.01 6.00 4.24
C ILE A 149 -9.79 4.99 3.39
N ASN A 150 -10.65 4.17 4.01
CA ASN A 150 -11.43 3.17 3.27
C ASN A 150 -12.34 3.79 2.21
N ARG A 151 -13.01 4.90 2.54
CA ARG A 151 -13.84 5.63 1.57
C ARG A 151 -12.99 6.17 0.43
N ASP A 152 -11.86 6.81 0.73
CA ASP A 152 -11.02 7.45 -0.27
C ASP A 152 -10.38 6.38 -1.20
N LEU A 153 -9.98 5.22 -0.65
CA LEU A 153 -9.51 4.05 -1.43
C LEU A 153 -10.61 3.47 -2.33
N PHE A 154 -11.85 3.41 -1.82
CA PHE A 154 -13.00 2.94 -2.60
C PHE A 154 -13.36 3.89 -3.75
N LEU A 155 -13.28 5.20 -3.53
CA LEU A 155 -13.53 6.21 -4.56
C LEU A 155 -12.44 6.22 -5.62
N LEU A 156 -11.17 6.08 -5.24
CA LEU A 156 -10.04 5.99 -6.17
C LEU A 156 -10.26 4.84 -7.17
N ARG A 157 -10.78 3.70 -6.71
CA ARG A 157 -11.13 2.59 -7.59
C ARG A 157 -12.13 3.01 -8.67
N GLN A 158 -13.17 3.76 -8.31
CA GLN A 158 -14.20 4.18 -9.26
C GLN A 158 -13.67 5.21 -10.26
N SER A 159 -12.76 6.09 -9.85
CA SER A 159 -12.14 7.03 -10.79
C SER A 159 -11.16 6.34 -11.74
N ALA A 160 -10.49 5.27 -11.28
CA ALA A 160 -9.52 4.50 -12.07
C ALA A 160 -10.16 3.37 -12.91
N SER A 161 -11.47 3.13 -12.80
CA SER A 161 -12.16 2.07 -13.55
C SER A 161 -12.28 2.42 -15.03
N THR A 162 -11.22 2.13 -15.77
CA THR A 162 -11.25 2.05 -17.22
C THR A 162 -11.75 0.67 -17.66
N PRO A 163 -12.34 0.54 -18.87
CA PRO A 163 -12.74 -0.77 -19.41
C PRO A 163 -11.59 -1.78 -19.48
N GLU A 164 -10.35 -1.30 -19.57
CA GLU A 164 -9.13 -2.12 -19.54
C GLU A 164 -8.79 -2.60 -18.12
N PHE A 165 -9.02 -1.77 -17.10
CA PHE A 165 -8.88 -2.14 -15.70
C PHE A 165 -9.87 -3.25 -15.33
N GLU A 166 -11.14 -3.12 -15.74
CA GLU A 166 -12.21 -4.11 -15.50
C GLU A 166 -11.92 -5.48 -16.11
N LYS A 167 -11.34 -5.51 -17.32
CA LYS A 167 -10.92 -6.78 -17.97
C LYS A 167 -9.75 -7.48 -17.26
N ASN A 168 -8.94 -6.73 -16.52
CA ASN A 168 -7.71 -7.22 -15.90
C ASN A 168 -7.85 -7.52 -14.38
N LEU A 169 -8.96 -7.09 -13.77
CA LEU A 169 -9.25 -7.18 -12.33
C LEU A 169 -9.35 -8.63 -11.80
N CYS A 170 -9.88 -9.56 -12.60
CA CYS A 170 -10.09 -10.96 -12.19
C CYS A 170 -9.48 -11.95 -13.18
N LYS A 171 -8.19 -11.77 -13.51
CA LYS A 171 -7.52 -12.77 -14.34
C LYS A 171 -7.25 -14.06 -13.55
N PRO A 172 -7.53 -15.23 -14.15
CA PRO A 172 -7.11 -16.49 -13.55
C PRO A 172 -5.58 -16.48 -13.41
N ASN A 173 -5.08 -16.99 -12.27
CA ASN A 173 -3.66 -17.06 -11.91
C ASN A 173 -2.97 -15.75 -11.48
N HIS A 174 -3.70 -14.64 -11.33
CA HIS A 174 -3.13 -13.50 -10.60
C HIS A 174 -2.79 -13.91 -9.16
N ARG A 175 -1.68 -13.39 -8.67
CA ARG A 175 -1.19 -13.50 -7.30
C ARG A 175 -0.79 -12.12 -6.82
N MET A 176 -0.91 -11.90 -5.52
CA MET A 176 -0.39 -10.71 -4.85
C MET A 176 0.99 -11.03 -4.28
N PHE A 177 1.97 -10.21 -4.61
CA PHE A 177 3.33 -10.28 -4.10
C PHE A 177 3.61 -9.01 -3.32
N VAL A 178 4.16 -9.16 -2.12
CA VAL A 178 4.38 -8.05 -1.19
C VAL A 178 5.86 -8.03 -0.82
N PHE A 179 6.47 -6.86 -0.93
CA PHE A 179 7.88 -6.64 -0.64
C PHE A 179 8.04 -5.46 0.31
N VAL A 180 8.97 -5.59 1.24
CA VAL A 180 9.40 -4.49 2.10
C VAL A 180 10.80 -4.08 1.65
N LYS A 181 10.98 -2.80 1.39
CA LYS A 181 12.27 -2.20 1.05
C LYS A 181 12.80 -1.50 2.29
N GLY A 182 14.02 -1.83 2.70
CA GLY A 182 14.75 -1.06 3.69
C GLY A 182 16.25 -1.07 3.43
N SER A 183 17.02 -0.55 4.39
CA SER A 183 18.49 -0.57 4.32
C SER A 183 19.05 -1.98 4.52
N ASP A 184 20.33 -2.14 4.18
CA ASP A 184 21.06 -3.42 4.27
C ASP A 184 21.06 -4.01 5.70
N GLU A 185 20.86 -3.17 6.72
CA GLU A 185 20.75 -3.59 8.13
C GLU A 185 19.57 -4.54 8.37
N MET A 186 18.54 -4.52 7.53
CA MET A 186 17.41 -5.48 7.63
C MET A 186 17.73 -6.88 7.10
N VAL A 187 18.82 -7.05 6.34
CA VAL A 187 19.18 -8.32 5.68
C VAL A 187 20.09 -9.18 6.57
N GLY A 188 20.64 -8.60 7.64
CA GLY A 188 21.69 -9.20 8.46
C GLY A 188 21.22 -10.03 9.67
N GLU A 189 19.95 -9.96 10.05
CA GLU A 189 19.42 -10.80 11.13
C GLU A 189 18.51 -11.86 10.50
N GLU A 190 18.82 -13.14 10.77
CA GLU A 190 17.86 -14.22 10.59
C GLU A 190 16.58 -13.77 11.29
N ILE A 191 15.47 -13.70 10.56
CA ILE A 191 14.15 -13.52 11.16
C ILE A 191 13.97 -14.78 12.03
N GLU A 192 14.36 -14.70 13.30
CA GLU A 192 14.34 -15.82 14.22
C GLU A 192 12.90 -16.33 14.32
N GLU A 193 12.66 -17.49 13.69
CA GLU A 193 11.45 -18.28 13.88
C GLU A 193 11.51 -18.90 15.30
N GLU A 194 10.82 -18.31 16.27
CA GLU A 194 10.34 -19.03 17.48
C GLU A 194 8.98 -19.69 17.22
#